data_AF-A0A420U2K5-F1
#
_entry.id   AF-A0A420U2K5-F1
#
_cell.length_a   1.000
_cell.length_b   1.000
_cell.length_c   1.000
_cell.angle_alpha   90.00
_cell.angle_beta   90.00
_cell.angle_gamma   90.00
#
_symmetry.space_group_name_H-M   'P 1'
#
loop_
_entity.id
_entity.type
_entity.pdbx_description
1 polymer ?
#
loop_
_entity_poly.entity_id
_entity_poly.type
_entity_poly.pdbx_seq_one_letter_code
_entity_poly.pdbx_strand_id
1 'polypeptide(L)'
;MARRQHLTLTFILVLGVFFTLSYFFSGPSRSILPKYQNDVELPLKEAPRSEFAADLGALPAGLLDGNSIAPKLENATLKAELGHATWKFLHTMMARFPDKPTKDDRMALETFMHLFARLYPCGQCAAHFQKLLAQYPPQTSSRNAAAGWLCFAHNIVNERVHKPLFDCENIGDFYDCGCGDKDKKEGGAETTAAAQAEGPDQELHKH
;
A
#
# COMPACT_ATOMS: atom_id res chain seq x y z
N MET A 1 -5.54 -18.69 -66.90
CA MET A 1 -4.33 -18.51 -66.08
C MET A 1 -4.21 -17.15 -65.38
N ALA A 2 -5.11 -16.17 -65.61
CA ALA A 2 -5.03 -14.83 -64.99
C ALA A 2 -5.46 -14.76 -63.50
N ARG A 3 -6.44 -15.57 -63.06
CA ARG A 3 -7.04 -15.46 -61.70
C ARG A 3 -6.07 -15.78 -60.55
N ARG A 4 -5.06 -16.64 -60.78
CA ARG A 4 -4.04 -16.97 -59.77
C ARG A 4 -2.97 -15.89 -59.62
N GLN A 5 -2.64 -15.17 -60.70
CA GLN A 5 -1.68 -14.06 -60.67
C GLN A 5 -2.23 -12.83 -59.94
N HIS A 6 -3.54 -12.56 -60.05
CA HIS A 6 -4.16 -11.47 -59.30
C HIS A 6 -4.15 -11.74 -57.78
N LEU A 7 -4.41 -12.97 -57.35
CA LEU A 7 -4.40 -13.32 -55.92
C LEU A 7 -3.01 -13.21 -55.29
N THR A 8 -1.95 -13.64 -55.98
CA THR A 8 -0.57 -13.46 -55.48
C THR A 8 -0.16 -11.99 -55.44
N LEU A 9 -0.55 -11.19 -56.44
CA LEU A 9 -0.23 -9.76 -56.45
C LEU A 9 -0.96 -8.98 -55.35
N THR A 10 -2.24 -9.31 -55.09
CA THR A 10 -2.99 -8.73 -53.97
C THR A 10 -2.40 -9.13 -52.62
N PHE A 11 -1.95 -10.37 -52.45
CA PHE A 11 -1.34 -10.83 -51.20
C PHE A 11 -0.02 -10.12 -50.89
N ILE A 12 0.82 -9.91 -51.91
CA ILE A 12 2.09 -9.17 -51.76
C ILE A 12 1.83 -7.70 -51.40
N LEU A 13 0.82 -7.07 -52.01
CA LEU A 13 0.44 -5.69 -51.67
C LEU A 13 -0.04 -5.55 -50.23
N VAL A 14 -0.87 -6.48 -49.76
CA VAL A 14 -1.38 -6.48 -48.37
C VAL A 14 -0.24 -6.68 -47.38
N LEU A 15 0.69 -7.61 -47.63
CA LEU A 15 1.87 -7.79 -46.79
C LEU A 15 2.76 -6.55 -46.78
N GLY A 16 3.00 -5.94 -47.95
CA GLY A 16 3.76 -4.69 -48.05
C GLY A 16 3.16 -3.58 -47.20
N VAL A 17 1.84 -3.37 -47.28
CA VAL A 17 1.13 -2.38 -46.46
C VAL A 17 1.16 -2.73 -44.97
N PHE A 18 1.05 -4.01 -44.62
CA PHE A 18 1.14 -4.46 -43.22
C PHE A 18 2.52 -4.19 -42.62
N PHE A 19 3.59 -4.49 -43.36
CA PHE A 19 4.96 -4.24 -42.89
C PHE A 19 5.31 -2.76 -42.84
N THR A 20 4.82 -1.93 -43.76
CA THR A 20 5.03 -0.47 -43.69
C THR A 20 4.28 0.13 -42.50
N LEU A 21 3.01 -0.24 -42.29
CA LEU A 21 2.25 0.20 -41.11
C LEU A 21 2.92 -0.26 -39.82
N SER A 22 3.36 -1.52 -39.75
CA SER A 22 4.07 -2.03 -38.57
C SER A 22 5.34 -1.25 -38.29
N TYR A 23 6.11 -0.86 -39.32
CA TYR A 23 7.30 -0.05 -39.17
C TYR A 23 7.00 1.37 -38.65
N PHE A 24 5.94 2.02 -39.16
CA PHE A 24 5.52 3.35 -38.66
C PHE A 24 5.00 3.31 -37.23
N PHE A 25 4.29 2.25 -36.83
CA PHE A 25 3.78 2.08 -35.46
C PHE A 25 4.81 1.52 -34.47
N SER A 26 5.91 0.93 -34.96
CA SER A 26 7.03 0.44 -34.13
C SER A 26 8.17 1.46 -34.00
N GLY A 27 7.96 2.69 -34.49
CA GLY A 27 8.90 3.79 -34.24
C GLY A 27 9.13 3.97 -32.74
N PRO A 28 10.37 4.26 -32.30
CA PRO A 28 10.69 4.36 -30.89
C PRO A 28 9.81 5.46 -30.27
N SER A 29 8.91 5.06 -29.37
CA SER A 29 8.24 5.99 -28.48
C SER A 29 9.32 6.69 -27.69
N ARG A 30 9.69 7.92 -28.09
CA ARG A 30 10.47 8.81 -27.26
C ARG A 30 9.57 9.16 -26.09
N SER A 31 9.68 8.40 -25.02
CA SER A 31 9.21 8.82 -23.71
C SER A 31 9.94 10.12 -23.39
N ILE A 32 9.27 11.25 -23.63
CA ILE A 32 9.62 12.51 -23.00
C ILE A 32 9.17 12.35 -21.54
N LEU A 33 9.91 11.54 -20.79
CA LEU A 33 9.89 11.66 -19.34
C LEU A 33 10.67 12.94 -19.05
N PRO A 34 10.03 14.00 -18.51
CA PRO A 34 10.78 15.12 -17.98
C PRO A 34 11.72 14.55 -16.91
N LYS A 35 13.01 14.82 -17.07
CA LYS A 35 14.03 14.48 -16.08
C LYS A 35 13.65 15.22 -14.79
N TYR A 36 13.05 14.52 -13.83
CA TYR A 36 12.71 15.08 -12.53
C TYR A 36 14.02 15.43 -11.82
N GLN A 37 14.35 16.72 -11.78
CA GLN A 37 15.55 17.21 -11.14
C GLN A 37 15.28 17.26 -9.63
N ASN A 38 15.93 16.36 -8.90
CA ASN A 38 15.81 16.16 -7.45
C ASN A 38 16.63 17.16 -6.62
N ASP A 39 16.58 18.46 -6.95
CA ASP A 39 17.45 19.44 -6.28
C ASP A 39 16.66 20.58 -5.62
N VAL A 40 15.50 20.29 -5.03
CA VAL A 40 14.88 21.21 -4.07
C VAL A 40 15.23 20.75 -2.67
N GLU A 41 16.47 21.01 -2.26
CA GLU A 41 16.86 20.96 -0.86
C GLU A 41 16.30 22.21 -0.18
N LEU A 42 15.01 22.17 0.17
CA LEU A 42 14.40 23.19 1.02
C LEU A 42 15.02 23.05 2.41
N PRO A 43 15.75 24.07 2.92
CA PRO A 43 16.30 24.01 4.26
C PRO A 43 15.12 23.96 5.25
N LEU A 44 14.90 22.79 5.86
CA LEU A 44 13.92 22.52 6.92
C LEU A 44 13.94 23.53 8.08
N LYS A 45 15.03 24.29 8.21
CA LYS A 45 15.19 25.35 9.22
C LYS A 45 14.39 26.62 8.94
N GLU A 46 14.04 26.91 7.69
CA GLU A 46 13.48 28.20 7.27
C GLU A 46 12.06 28.12 6.70
N ALA A 47 11.51 26.91 6.56
CA ALA A 47 10.11 26.76 6.15
C ALA A 47 9.18 27.38 7.23
N PRO A 48 8.15 28.14 6.83
CA PRO A 48 7.14 28.64 7.76
C PRO A 48 6.54 27.45 8.51
N ARG A 49 6.81 27.36 9.82
CA ARG A 49 6.23 26.33 10.67
C ARG A 49 4.73 26.60 10.79
N SER A 50 3.94 25.53 10.73
CA SER A 50 2.51 25.59 11.06
C SER A 50 2.32 26.39 12.36
N GLU A 51 1.28 27.22 12.42
CA GLU A 51 0.86 27.88 13.67
C GLU A 51 0.60 26.85 14.78
N PHE A 52 0.32 25.60 14.40
CA PHE A 52 0.28 24.45 15.27
C PHE A 52 1.72 24.00 15.61
N ALA A 53 2.42 24.75 16.44
CA ALA A 53 3.58 24.23 17.16
C ALA A 53 3.08 23.21 18.17
N ALA A 54 3.23 21.91 17.86
CA ALA A 54 2.86 20.84 18.79
C ALA A 54 3.78 20.90 20.01
N ASP A 55 3.37 21.63 21.04
CA ASP A 55 3.98 21.53 22.37
C ASP A 55 3.55 20.18 22.97
N LEU A 56 4.47 19.22 22.89
CA LEU A 56 4.27 17.87 23.42
C LEU A 56 3.99 17.88 24.94
N GLY A 57 4.42 18.93 25.66
CA GLY A 57 4.15 19.12 27.09
C GLY A 57 2.76 19.69 27.40
N ALA A 58 2.08 20.28 26.42
CA ALA A 58 0.75 20.87 26.56
C ALA A 58 -0.35 20.10 25.83
N LEU A 59 -0.07 18.88 25.36
CA LEU A 59 -1.08 18.07 24.68
C LEU A 59 -2.26 17.78 25.62
N PRO A 60 -3.50 17.95 25.16
CA PRO A 60 -4.66 17.68 25.99
C PRO A 60 -4.71 16.19 26.37
N ALA A 61 -5.01 15.89 27.63
CA ALA A 61 -5.03 14.52 28.15
C ALA A 61 -5.90 13.56 27.32
N GLY A 62 -6.99 14.04 26.73
CA GLY A 62 -7.90 13.26 25.89
C GLY A 62 -7.55 13.23 24.39
N LEU A 63 -6.31 13.55 24.00
CA LEU A 63 -5.91 13.54 22.58
C LEU A 63 -6.06 12.15 21.96
N LEU A 64 -5.62 11.10 22.66
CA LEU A 64 -5.66 9.72 22.18
C LEU A 64 -6.98 9.01 22.54
N ASP A 65 -7.64 9.42 23.62
CA ASP A 65 -8.84 8.75 24.13
C ASP A 65 -10.17 9.30 23.59
N GLY A 66 -10.14 10.33 22.75
CA GLY A 66 -11.38 10.90 22.22
C GLY A 66 -12.05 10.01 21.18
N ASN A 67 -13.38 10.11 21.10
CA ASN A 67 -14.19 9.38 20.12
C ASN A 67 -13.80 9.73 18.68
N SER A 68 -14.20 8.86 17.74
CA SER A 68 -14.12 9.16 16.31
C SER A 68 -14.71 10.54 15.99
N ILE A 69 -13.92 11.34 15.27
CA ILE A 69 -14.33 12.68 14.82
C ILE A 69 -15.20 12.58 13.56
N ALA A 70 -14.98 11.54 12.74
CA ALA A 70 -15.65 11.40 11.46
C ALA A 70 -17.13 10.98 11.64
N PRO A 71 -18.04 11.49 10.80
CA PRO A 71 -19.41 11.00 10.75
C PRO A 71 -19.49 9.60 10.14
N LYS A 72 -20.68 9.01 10.19
CA LYS A 72 -20.97 7.71 9.55
C LYS A 72 -20.73 7.79 8.04
N LEU A 73 -19.98 6.84 7.48
CA LEU A 73 -19.76 6.71 6.04
C LEU A 73 -20.79 5.72 5.46
N GLU A 74 -21.79 6.26 4.77
CA GLU A 74 -22.95 5.48 4.28
C GLU A 74 -22.68 4.75 2.96
N ASN A 75 -21.92 5.37 2.04
CA ASN A 75 -21.65 4.77 0.73
C ASN A 75 -20.76 3.53 0.87
N ALA A 76 -21.32 2.36 0.56
CA ALA A 76 -20.64 1.08 0.74
C ALA A 76 -19.41 0.91 -0.17
N THR A 77 -19.49 1.37 -1.42
CA THR A 77 -18.39 1.28 -2.39
C THR A 77 -17.22 2.16 -1.95
N LEU A 78 -17.48 3.44 -1.65
CA LEU A 78 -16.44 4.36 -1.19
C LEU A 78 -15.81 3.89 0.14
N LYS A 79 -16.62 3.30 1.03
CA LYS A 79 -16.14 2.69 2.27
C LYS A 79 -15.21 1.51 2.01
N ALA A 80 -15.51 0.67 1.03
CA ALA A 80 -14.66 -0.46 0.66
C ALA A 80 -13.34 0.04 0.05
N GLU A 81 -13.40 0.92 -0.94
CA GLU A 81 -12.22 1.52 -1.60
C GLU A 81 -11.28 2.19 -0.59
N LEU A 82 -11.84 3.00 0.32
CA LEU A 82 -11.11 3.61 1.42
C LEU A 82 -10.45 2.55 2.31
N GLY A 83 -11.19 1.49 2.66
CA GLY A 83 -10.68 0.37 3.44
C GLY A 83 -9.49 -0.32 2.76
N HIS A 84 -9.61 -0.68 1.48
CA HIS A 84 -8.54 -1.33 0.73
C HIS A 84 -7.27 -0.47 0.67
N ALA A 85 -7.41 0.82 0.33
CA ALA A 85 -6.29 1.75 0.28
C ALA A 85 -5.61 1.90 1.65
N THR A 86 -6.42 1.99 2.71
CA THR A 86 -5.93 2.15 4.08
C THR A 86 -5.20 0.92 4.57
N TRP A 87 -5.74 -0.28 4.36
CA TRP A 87 -5.08 -1.52 4.76
C TRP A 87 -3.76 -1.71 4.00
N LYS A 88 -3.70 -1.36 2.71
CA LYS A 88 -2.45 -1.37 1.96
C LYS A 88 -1.42 -0.43 2.59
N PHE A 89 -1.81 0.82 2.88
CA PHE A 89 -0.94 1.79 3.55
C PHE A 89 -0.43 1.26 4.90
N LEU A 90 -1.33 0.80 5.77
CA LEU A 90 -0.97 0.33 7.11
C LEU A 90 -0.06 -0.88 7.05
N HIS A 91 -0.37 -1.89 6.24
CA HIS A 91 0.47 -3.09 6.13
C HIS A 91 1.85 -2.79 5.55
N THR A 92 1.93 -1.93 4.53
CA THR A 92 3.23 -1.48 4.01
C THR A 92 4.01 -0.68 5.05
N MET A 93 3.35 0.17 5.85
CA MET A 93 4.00 0.89 6.96
C MET A 93 4.58 -0.08 8.00
N MET A 94 3.84 -1.12 8.41
CA MET A 94 4.34 -2.12 9.35
C MET A 94 5.47 -2.96 8.76
N ALA A 95 5.39 -3.33 7.48
CA ALA A 95 6.45 -4.05 6.78
C ALA A 95 7.75 -3.23 6.68
N ARG A 96 7.67 -1.90 6.78
CA ARG A 96 8.82 -0.98 6.81
C ARG A 96 9.27 -0.57 8.20
N PHE A 97 8.57 -1.02 9.25
CA PHE A 97 8.95 -0.72 10.61
C PHE A 97 10.32 -1.34 10.95
N PRO A 98 11.13 -0.76 11.86
CA PRO A 98 12.44 -1.30 12.19
C PRO A 98 12.35 -2.67 12.88
N ASP A 99 13.32 -3.55 12.61
CA ASP A 99 13.44 -4.83 13.34
C ASP A 99 13.79 -4.60 14.82
N LYS A 100 14.55 -3.55 15.10
CA LYS A 100 14.97 -3.11 16.45
C LYS A 100 14.59 -1.64 16.67
N PRO A 101 13.31 -1.34 16.92
CA PRO A 101 12.83 0.03 17.04
C PRO A 101 13.30 0.69 18.33
N THR A 102 13.58 1.99 18.28
CA THR A 102 13.86 2.80 19.47
C THR A 102 12.59 3.03 20.30
N LYS A 103 12.71 3.56 21.52
CA LYS A 103 11.52 3.94 22.32
C LYS A 103 10.65 4.96 21.59
N ASP A 104 11.27 5.88 20.87
CA ASP A 104 10.60 6.94 20.14
C ASP A 104 9.85 6.38 18.93
N ASP A 105 10.44 5.45 18.17
CA ASP A 105 9.76 4.75 17.05
C ASP A 105 8.52 3.99 17.54
N ARG A 106 8.64 3.32 18.69
CA ARG A 106 7.55 2.57 19.32
C ARG A 106 6.41 3.49 19.76
N MET A 107 6.76 4.60 20.40
CA MET A 107 5.81 5.61 20.84
C MET A 107 5.12 6.27 19.63
N ALA A 108 5.87 6.56 18.57
CA ALA A 108 5.33 7.13 17.35
C ALA A 108 4.30 6.19 16.70
N LEU A 109 4.63 4.90 16.59
CA LEU A 109 3.70 3.91 16.02
C LEU A 109 2.44 3.73 16.88
N GLU A 110 2.60 3.58 18.19
CA GLU A 110 1.47 3.48 19.14
C GLU A 110 0.56 4.70 19.02
N THR A 111 1.14 5.90 19.10
CA THR A 111 0.42 7.18 18.99
C THR A 111 -0.27 7.32 17.64
N PHE A 112 0.42 6.94 16.55
CA PHE A 112 -0.14 6.95 15.21
C PHE A 112 -1.39 6.07 15.13
N MET A 113 -1.39 4.86 15.69
CA MET A 113 -2.54 3.96 15.61
C MET A 113 -3.76 4.49 16.38
N HIS A 114 -3.57 5.11 17.54
CA HIS A 114 -4.66 5.76 18.29
C HIS A 114 -5.22 6.98 17.56
N LEU A 115 -4.33 7.84 17.03
CA LEU A 115 -4.75 9.00 16.23
C LEU A 115 -5.43 8.58 14.92
N PHE A 116 -4.93 7.54 14.27
CA PHE A 116 -5.55 6.93 13.10
C PHE A 116 -6.97 6.49 13.43
N ALA A 117 -7.18 5.76 14.53
CA ALA A 117 -8.51 5.31 14.94
C ALA A 117 -9.46 6.48 15.21
N ARG A 118 -8.95 7.61 15.71
CA ARG A 118 -9.73 8.82 15.94
C ARG A 118 -10.10 9.57 14.66
N LEU A 119 -9.18 9.62 13.69
CA LEU A 119 -9.28 10.43 12.47
C LEU A 119 -9.80 9.66 11.25
N TYR A 120 -9.90 8.34 11.32
CA TYR A 120 -10.28 7.51 10.18
C TYR A 120 -11.64 7.95 9.60
N PRO A 121 -11.75 8.26 8.28
CA PRO A 121 -12.91 8.93 7.69
C PRO A 121 -14.11 8.00 7.43
N CYS A 122 -14.35 7.07 8.36
CA CYS A 122 -15.56 6.27 8.48
C CYS A 122 -15.88 6.15 9.98
N GLY A 123 -16.80 6.96 10.50
CA GLY A 123 -17.08 7.07 11.94
C GLY A 123 -17.43 5.74 12.60
N GLN A 124 -18.26 4.91 11.95
CA GLN A 124 -18.60 3.60 12.51
C GLN A 124 -17.43 2.60 12.44
N CYS A 125 -16.53 2.74 11.46
CA CYS A 125 -15.33 1.90 11.34
C CYS A 125 -14.31 2.31 12.41
N ALA A 126 -14.06 3.61 12.56
CA ALA A 126 -13.22 4.23 13.57
C ALA A 126 -13.64 3.84 14.99
N ALA A 127 -14.91 4.05 15.34
CA ALA A 127 -15.43 3.69 16.66
C ALA A 127 -15.31 2.18 16.97
N HIS A 128 -15.43 1.32 15.95
CA HIS A 128 -15.17 -0.11 16.11
C HIS A 128 -13.67 -0.37 16.34
N PHE A 129 -12.80 0.23 15.54
CA PHE A 129 -11.36 0.05 15.66
C PHE A 129 -10.80 0.57 16.99
N GLN A 130 -11.34 1.67 17.54
CA GLN A 130 -11.01 2.14 18.89
C GLN A 130 -11.27 1.07 19.97
N LYS A 131 -12.40 0.34 19.88
CA LYS A 131 -12.70 -0.77 20.80
C LYS A 131 -11.74 -1.95 20.61
N LEU A 132 -11.31 -2.20 19.37
CA LEU A 132 -10.29 -3.20 19.07
C LEU A 132 -8.96 -2.82 19.72
N LEU A 133 -8.50 -1.57 19.56
CA LEU A 133 -7.25 -1.09 20.16
C LEU A 133 -7.26 -1.19 21.69
N ALA A 134 -8.40 -0.92 22.33
CA ALA A 134 -8.53 -1.04 23.78
C ALA A 134 -8.37 -2.48 24.29
N GLN A 135 -8.76 -3.48 23.48
CA GLN A 135 -8.64 -4.90 23.82
C GLN A 135 -7.31 -5.51 23.38
N TYR A 136 -6.79 -5.06 22.23
CA TYR A 136 -5.62 -5.61 21.56
C TYR A 136 -4.69 -4.46 21.15
N PRO A 137 -3.91 -3.90 22.09
CA PRO A 137 -3.06 -2.74 21.81
C PRO A 137 -1.95 -3.09 20.79
N PRO A 138 -1.48 -2.11 19.99
CA PRO A 138 -0.42 -2.31 19.01
C PRO A 138 0.84 -2.96 19.59
N GLN A 139 1.35 -3.97 18.89
CA GLN A 139 2.61 -4.61 19.26
C GLN A 139 3.77 -3.97 18.52
N THR A 140 4.54 -3.13 19.21
CA THR A 140 5.57 -2.28 18.60
C THR A 140 6.99 -2.78 18.82
N SER A 141 7.21 -4.00 19.32
CA SER A 141 8.56 -4.45 19.72
C SER A 141 9.52 -4.72 18.56
N SER A 142 9.00 -4.97 17.35
CA SER A 142 9.77 -5.22 16.12
C SER A 142 8.86 -5.13 14.89
N ARG A 143 9.45 -5.15 13.68
CA ARG A 143 8.73 -5.28 12.41
C ARG A 143 7.72 -6.43 12.43
N ASN A 144 8.18 -7.64 12.77
CA ASN A 144 7.34 -8.83 12.77
C ASN A 144 6.21 -8.74 13.80
N ALA A 145 6.47 -8.16 14.97
CA ALA A 145 5.43 -7.94 15.98
C ALA A 145 4.36 -6.96 15.47
N ALA A 146 4.78 -5.86 14.84
CA ALA A 146 3.87 -4.85 14.31
C ALA A 146 3.04 -5.37 13.13
N ALA A 147 3.68 -6.04 12.17
CA ALA A 147 3.00 -6.63 11.00
C ALA A 147 2.06 -7.76 11.42
N GLY A 148 2.50 -8.66 12.30
CA GLY A 148 1.67 -9.75 12.82
C GLY A 148 0.45 -9.24 13.59
N TRP A 149 0.63 -8.23 14.45
CA TRP A 149 -0.48 -7.60 15.16
C TRP A 149 -1.48 -6.96 14.19
N LEU A 150 -1.01 -6.23 13.17
CA LEU A 150 -1.91 -5.59 12.22
C LEU A 150 -2.68 -6.63 11.39
N CYS A 151 -2.03 -7.75 11.02
CA CYS A 151 -2.71 -8.86 10.36
C CYS A 151 -3.81 -9.47 11.24
N PHE A 152 -3.50 -9.74 12.50
CA PHE A 152 -4.48 -10.20 13.49
C PHE A 152 -5.67 -9.22 13.63
N ALA A 153 -5.39 -7.93 13.79
CA ALA A 153 -6.42 -6.90 13.89
C ALA A 153 -7.28 -6.81 12.62
N HIS A 154 -6.67 -6.93 11.44
CA HIS A 154 -7.37 -6.96 10.16
C HIS A 154 -8.30 -8.18 10.07
N ASN A 155 -7.86 -9.34 10.57
CA ASN A 155 -8.69 -10.55 10.61
C ASN A 155 -9.91 -10.43 11.54
N ILE A 156 -9.79 -9.74 12.67
CA ILE A 156 -10.97 -9.41 13.51
C ILE A 156 -11.98 -8.58 12.71
N VAL A 157 -11.50 -7.62 11.91
CA VAL A 157 -12.37 -6.82 11.04
C VAL A 157 -12.99 -7.69 9.94
N ASN A 158 -12.21 -8.59 9.31
CA ASN A 158 -12.68 -9.52 8.30
C ASN A 158 -13.81 -10.41 8.84
N GLU A 159 -13.63 -11.02 10.00
CA GLU A 159 -14.64 -11.84 10.66
C GLU A 159 -15.94 -11.03 10.87
N ARG A 160 -15.82 -9.82 11.41
CA ARG A 160 -16.98 -8.93 11.62
C ARG A 160 -17.72 -8.60 10.33
N VAL A 161 -17.01 -8.44 9.21
CA VAL A 161 -17.63 -8.14 7.91
C VAL A 161 -17.86 -9.38 7.05
N HIS A 162 -17.74 -10.58 7.63
CA HIS A 162 -17.94 -11.87 6.99
C HIS A 162 -17.05 -12.10 5.76
N LYS A 163 -15.80 -11.62 5.82
CA LYS A 163 -14.73 -11.93 4.87
C LYS A 163 -13.88 -13.12 5.37
N PRO A 164 -13.27 -13.90 4.47
CA PRO A 164 -12.33 -14.94 4.85
C PRO A 164 -11.18 -14.40 5.70
N LEU A 165 -10.65 -15.25 6.58
CA LEU A 165 -9.43 -14.94 7.34
C LEU A 165 -8.23 -15.04 6.41
N PHE A 166 -7.28 -14.12 6.58
CA PHE A 166 -6.00 -14.13 5.91
C PHE A 166 -4.99 -14.93 6.74
N ASP A 167 -4.16 -15.74 6.09
CA ASP A 167 -3.06 -16.45 6.74
C ASP A 167 -1.88 -15.51 7.00
N CYS A 168 -1.70 -15.10 8.24
CA CYS A 168 -0.67 -14.14 8.64
C CYS A 168 0.76 -14.66 8.44
N GLU A 169 0.98 -15.96 8.24
CA GLU A 169 2.30 -16.49 7.89
C GLU A 169 2.79 -15.94 6.53
N ASN A 170 1.86 -15.63 5.63
CA ASN A 170 2.15 -15.13 4.28
C ASN A 170 2.15 -13.59 4.19
N ILE A 171 2.09 -12.86 5.32
CA ILE A 171 1.93 -11.40 5.31
C ILE A 171 3.12 -10.67 4.67
N GLY A 172 4.34 -11.18 4.86
CA GLY A 172 5.56 -10.57 4.32
C GLY A 172 5.65 -10.64 2.80
N ASP A 173 5.14 -11.72 2.20
CA ASP A 173 5.12 -11.90 0.75
C ASP A 173 3.98 -11.11 0.11
N PHE A 174 2.80 -11.07 0.77
CA PHE A 174 1.63 -10.37 0.23
C PHE A 174 1.78 -8.84 0.28
N TYR A 175 2.30 -8.31 1.39
CA TYR A 175 2.61 -6.88 1.52
C TYR A 175 4.11 -6.65 1.42
N ASP A 176 4.64 -6.77 0.20
CA ASP A 176 6.04 -6.42 -0.11
C ASP A 176 6.36 -5.01 0.44
N CYS A 177 7.45 -4.93 1.21
CA CYS A 177 7.94 -3.68 1.75
C CYS A 177 8.52 -2.75 0.67
N GLY A 178 8.78 -3.25 -0.54
CA GLY A 178 9.41 -2.48 -1.61
C GLY A 178 10.89 -2.17 -1.34
N CYS A 179 11.53 -2.94 -0.45
CA CYS A 179 12.90 -2.73 -0.02
C CYS A 179 13.97 -3.14 -1.06
N GLY A 180 13.53 -3.69 -2.19
CA GLY A 180 14.42 -4.23 -3.22
C GLY A 180 15.10 -5.54 -2.79
N ASP A 181 15.76 -6.20 -3.74
CA ASP A 181 16.25 -7.58 -3.56
C ASP A 181 17.41 -7.74 -2.55
N LYS A 182 18.06 -6.64 -2.17
CA LYS A 182 19.24 -6.66 -1.27
C LYS A 182 18.85 -6.93 0.19
N ASP A 183 17.66 -6.52 0.59
CA ASP A 183 17.20 -6.60 1.99
C ASP A 183 16.51 -7.93 2.31
N LYS A 184 16.18 -8.75 1.29
CA LYS A 184 15.59 -10.08 1.47
C LYS A 184 16.54 -11.11 2.10
N LYS A 185 17.84 -10.80 2.21
CA LYS A 185 18.88 -11.73 2.69
C LYS A 185 19.21 -11.65 4.19
N GLU A 186 18.71 -10.65 4.91
CA GLU A 186 19.04 -10.51 6.34
C GLU A 186 17.95 -11.01 7.30
N GLY A 187 16.77 -11.41 6.79
CA GLY A 187 15.60 -11.72 7.62
C GLY A 187 15.03 -13.14 7.55
N GLY A 188 15.57 -14.04 6.71
CA GLY A 188 14.95 -15.35 6.47
C GLY A 188 15.97 -16.47 6.35
N ALA A 189 15.83 -17.47 7.23
CA ALA A 189 16.50 -18.74 7.10
C ALA A 189 16.16 -19.39 5.74
N GLU A 190 17.16 -20.07 5.22
CA GLU A 190 17.21 -20.86 4.00
C GLU A 190 15.97 -21.74 3.80
N THR A 191 15.16 -21.44 2.77
CA THR A 191 14.35 -22.46 2.09
C THR A 191 14.53 -22.34 0.59
N THR A 192 15.01 -23.45 0.03
CA THR A 192 15.38 -23.66 -1.36
C THR A 192 14.17 -23.70 -2.31
N ALA A 193 14.39 -23.08 -3.47
CA ALA A 193 13.89 -23.45 -4.79
C ALA A 193 12.41 -23.21 -5.17
N ALA A 194 12.26 -22.18 -6.00
CA ALA A 194 11.52 -22.18 -7.27
C ALA A 194 10.00 -22.43 -7.24
N ALA A 195 9.24 -21.34 -7.19
CA ALA A 195 8.06 -21.15 -8.04
C ALA A 195 8.03 -19.70 -8.50
N GLN A 196 8.03 -19.50 -9.82
CA GLN A 196 7.73 -18.20 -10.44
C GLN A 196 6.28 -17.86 -10.08
N ALA A 197 6.08 -16.83 -9.24
CA ALA A 197 4.77 -16.24 -9.02
C ALA A 197 4.77 -14.84 -9.65
N GLU A 198 3.91 -14.69 -10.65
CA GLU A 198 3.55 -13.40 -11.26
C GLU A 198 3.03 -12.45 -10.17
N GLY A 199 3.54 -11.22 -10.15
CA GLY A 199 3.16 -10.21 -9.16
C GLY A 199 1.67 -9.80 -9.30
N PRO A 200 0.98 -9.47 -8.20
CA PRO A 200 -0.44 -9.17 -8.24
C PRO A 200 -0.64 -7.69 -8.58
N ASP A 201 -0.75 -7.39 -9.88
CA ASP A 201 -1.30 -6.11 -10.36
C ASP A 201 -2.67 -6.31 -11.06
N GLN A 202 -3.33 -7.46 -10.87
CA GLN A 202 -4.65 -7.73 -11.47
C GLN A 202 -5.75 -8.18 -10.50
N GLU A 203 -5.49 -8.29 -9.19
CA GLU A 203 -6.50 -8.74 -8.22
C GLU A 203 -6.93 -7.66 -7.22
N LEU A 204 -6.88 -6.38 -7.59
CA LEU A 204 -7.41 -5.29 -6.75
C LEU A 204 -8.93 -5.05 -6.95
N HIS A 205 -9.59 -5.84 -7.80
CA HIS A 205 -11.02 -5.66 -8.14
C HIS A 205 -11.93 -6.85 -7.81
N LYS A 206 -11.43 -7.87 -7.11
CA LYS A 206 -12.27 -8.92 -6.56
C LYS A 206 -11.84 -9.16 -5.12
N HIS A 207 -12.63 -8.66 -4.17
CA HIS A 207 -12.98 -9.23 -2.86
C HIS A 207 -13.38 -8.18 -1.82
#